data_AF-A0A954LI69-F1
#
_entry.id   AF-A0A954LI69-F1
#
_cell.length_a   1.000
_cell.length_b   1.000
_cell.length_c   1.000
_cell.angle_alpha   90.00
_cell.angle_beta   90.00
_cell.angle_gamma   90.00
#
_symmetry.space_group_name_H-M   'P 1'
#
loop_
_entity.id
_entity.type
_entity.pdbx_description
1 polymer ?
#
loop_
_entity_poly.entity_id
_entity_poly.type
_entity_poly.pdbx_seq_one_letter_code
_entity_poly.pdbx_strand_id
1 'polypeptide(L)'
;IPVPGELMLAKSGLKRIPNAFIHALRKRMLPLCGIVEDLPNPNNRVTLERNGDLSLNHQFSDFDKERGTHLRQEMCRILKRAGAIWCVKREIPSQEHVAHQCGTLRFGTNPTHALADANGRMFSSENLFLADGSIFPTSLGVGPALTIMANALRIASIIAKEV
;
A
#
# COMPACT_ATOMS: atom_id res chain seq x y z
N ILE A 1 -5.64 -6.54 -4.66
CA ILE A 1 -5.52 -5.37 -5.57
C ILE A 1 -6.66 -5.49 -6.57
N PRO A 2 -7.64 -4.58 -6.60
CA PRO A 2 -8.76 -4.74 -7.51
C PRO A 2 -8.22 -4.56 -8.93
N VAL A 3 -8.13 -5.68 -9.67
CA VAL A 3 -8.19 -5.65 -11.13
C VAL A 3 -9.41 -4.77 -11.48
N PRO A 4 -9.37 -3.91 -12.51
CA PRO A 4 -10.48 -3.08 -12.97
C PRO A 4 -11.73 -3.91 -13.29
N GLY A 5 -12.44 -4.27 -12.23
CA GLY A 5 -13.65 -5.05 -12.26
C GLY A 5 -14.86 -4.15 -12.26
N GLU A 6 -16.03 -4.76 -12.13
CA GLU A 6 -17.31 -4.07 -12.15
C GLU A 6 -17.43 -2.93 -11.15
N LEU A 7 -16.92 -3.14 -9.94
CA LEU A 7 -16.98 -2.17 -8.84
C LEU A 7 -16.15 -0.91 -9.10
N MET A 8 -14.94 -1.01 -9.67
CA MET A 8 -14.12 0.17 -9.97
C MET A 8 -14.69 0.99 -11.14
N LEU A 9 -15.27 0.34 -12.15
CA LEU A 9 -15.91 1.05 -13.26
C LEU A 9 -17.22 1.73 -12.82
N ALA A 10 -17.99 1.09 -11.93
CA ALA A 10 -19.22 1.64 -11.36
C ALA A 10 -18.98 2.89 -10.50
N LYS A 11 -17.85 2.95 -9.77
CA LYS A 11 -17.39 4.15 -9.05
C LYS A 11 -16.98 5.29 -9.99
N SER A 12 -16.71 4.99 -11.26
CA SER A 12 -16.00 5.91 -12.15
C SER A 12 -16.84 6.71 -13.15
N GLY A 13 -18.15 6.81 -12.91
CA GLY A 13 -19.03 7.72 -13.65
C GLY A 13 -19.52 7.23 -15.01
N LEU A 14 -19.14 6.03 -15.46
CA LEU A 14 -19.61 5.43 -16.73
C LEU A 14 -21.08 4.95 -16.67
N LYS A 15 -21.83 5.30 -15.63
CA LYS A 15 -23.23 4.86 -15.38
C LYS A 15 -24.21 5.23 -16.51
N ARG A 16 -23.86 6.19 -17.37
CA ARG A 16 -24.70 6.63 -18.50
C ARG A 16 -24.41 5.91 -19.83
N ILE A 17 -23.43 5.02 -19.86
CA ILE A 17 -23.09 4.27 -21.09
C ILE A 17 -23.89 2.95 -21.11
N PRO A 18 -24.53 2.58 -22.24
CA PRO A 18 -25.25 1.31 -22.35
C PRO A 18 -24.38 0.11 -21.98
N ASN A 19 -24.93 -0.82 -21.18
CA ASN A 19 -24.21 -1.98 -20.65
C ASN A 19 -23.55 -2.84 -21.75
N ALA A 20 -24.21 -2.99 -22.90
CA ALA A 20 -23.66 -3.72 -24.04
C ALA A 20 -22.35 -3.11 -24.55
N PHE A 21 -22.25 -1.78 -24.58
CA PHE A 21 -21.04 -1.08 -24.99
C PHE A 21 -19.93 -1.20 -23.94
N ILE A 22 -20.26 -1.06 -22.65
CA ILE A 22 -19.28 -1.28 -21.56
C ILE A 22 -18.73 -2.71 -21.62
N HIS A 23 -19.59 -3.69 -21.85
CA HIS A 23 -19.19 -5.10 -21.98
C HIS A 23 -18.27 -5.33 -23.20
N ALA A 24 -18.61 -4.75 -24.35
CA ALA A 24 -17.75 -4.81 -25.54
C ALA A 24 -16.39 -4.13 -25.31
N LEU A 25 -16.37 -2.99 -24.62
CA LEU A 25 -15.14 -2.28 -24.27
C LEU A 25 -14.26 -3.12 -23.34
N ARG A 26 -14.84 -3.73 -22.29
CA ARG A 26 -14.11 -4.58 -21.33
C ARG A 26 -13.36 -5.72 -22.00
N LYS A 27 -13.94 -6.36 -23.03
CA LYS A 27 -13.27 -7.43 -23.79
C LYS A 27 -12.00 -6.96 -24.52
N ARG A 28 -11.81 -5.64 -24.67
CA ARG A 28 -10.67 -5.01 -25.37
C ARG A 28 -9.84 -4.11 -24.44
N MET A 29 -10.09 -4.17 -23.13
CA MET A 29 -9.34 -3.41 -22.15
C MET A 29 -8.30 -4.31 -21.51
N LEU A 30 -7.03 -3.87 -21.53
CA LEU A 30 -5.98 -4.46 -20.73
C LEU A 30 -5.73 -3.58 -19.51
N PRO A 31 -6.14 -4.01 -18.31
CA PRO A 31 -5.85 -3.26 -17.10
C PRO A 31 -4.39 -3.47 -16.67
N LEU A 32 -3.72 -2.37 -16.33
CA LEU A 32 -2.40 -2.42 -15.72
C LEU A 32 -2.41 -1.57 -14.45
N CYS A 33 -1.95 -2.15 -13.35
CA CYS A 33 -1.82 -1.49 -12.06
C CYS A 33 -0.33 -1.32 -11.77
N GLY A 34 0.09 -0.08 -11.54
CA GLY A 34 1.42 0.26 -11.08
C GLY A 34 1.37 0.57 -9.59
N ILE A 35 2.40 0.15 -8.85
CA ILE A 35 2.58 0.46 -7.44
C ILE A 35 3.85 1.29 -7.33
N VAL A 36 3.77 2.38 -6.59
CA VAL A 36 4.92 3.17 -6.17
C VAL A 36 4.97 3.05 -4.65
N GLU A 37 6.17 2.84 -4.11
CA GLU A 37 6.38 2.90 -2.66
C GLU A 37 6.06 4.30 -2.14
N ASP A 38 5.22 4.39 -1.11
CA ASP A 38 5.04 5.60 -0.33
C ASP A 38 6.22 5.74 0.63
N LEU A 39 6.98 6.84 0.52
CA LEU A 39 8.07 7.05 1.46
C LEU A 39 7.54 7.37 2.86
N PRO A 40 8.29 6.98 3.92
CA PRO A 40 7.89 7.28 5.29
C PRO A 40 7.75 8.79 5.50
N ASN A 41 6.55 9.21 5.91
CA ASN A 41 6.24 10.60 6.21
C ASN A 41 5.77 10.70 7.66
N PRO A 42 6.44 11.47 8.54
CA PRO A 42 6.06 11.59 9.94
C PRO A 42 4.68 12.22 10.15
N ASN A 43 4.13 12.90 9.13
CA ASN A 43 2.77 13.43 9.17
C ASN A 43 1.71 12.34 8.89
N ASN A 44 2.08 11.23 8.25
CA ASN A 44 1.15 10.15 7.99
C ASN A 44 0.99 9.29 9.25
N ARG A 45 -0.25 9.10 9.70
CA ARG A 45 -0.55 8.46 10.98
C ARG A 45 -1.96 7.89 11.02
N VAL A 46 -2.09 6.83 11.81
CA VAL A 46 -3.38 6.32 12.28
C VAL A 46 -3.52 6.75 13.74
N THR A 47 -4.63 7.40 14.07
CA THR A 47 -4.95 7.82 15.43
C THR A 47 -6.28 7.21 15.85
N LEU A 48 -6.42 6.97 17.16
CA LEU A 48 -7.68 6.58 17.77
C LEU A 48 -8.35 7.84 18.33
N GLU A 49 -9.56 8.13 17.85
CA GLU A 49 -10.37 9.25 18.31
C GLU A 49 -11.00 8.94 19.68
N ARG A 50 -11.46 9.97 20.40
CA ARG A 50 -12.03 9.82 21.76
C ARG A 50 -13.28 8.94 21.80
N ASN A 51 -14.02 8.86 20.70
CA ASN A 51 -15.21 8.03 20.56
C ASN A 51 -14.88 6.57 20.19
N GLY A 52 -13.60 6.23 20.03
CA GLY A 52 -13.14 4.89 19.64
C GLY A 52 -13.01 4.68 18.13
N ASP A 53 -13.30 5.69 17.30
CA ASP A 53 -13.15 5.58 15.85
C ASP A 53 -11.68 5.69 15.44
N LEU A 54 -11.32 5.00 14.35
CA LEU A 54 -10.00 5.13 13.74
C LEU A 54 -9.99 6.30 12.75
N SER A 55 -8.98 7.15 12.87
CA SER A 55 -8.74 8.30 11.99
C SER A 55 -7.42 8.08 11.27
N LEU A 56 -7.49 8.08 9.93
CA LEU A 56 -6.32 7.93 9.06
C LEU A 56 -6.00 9.31 8.47
N ASN A 57 -4.86 9.87 8.86
CA ASN A 57 -4.29 11.00 8.16
C ASN A 57 -3.18 10.52 7.23
N HIS A 58 -3.42 10.58 5.93
CA HIS A 58 -2.47 10.16 4.92
C HIS A 58 -2.37 11.17 3.78
N GLN A 59 -1.14 11.51 3.41
CA GLN A 59 -0.81 12.34 2.27
C GLN A 59 0.42 11.79 1.53
N PHE A 60 0.35 11.81 0.21
CA PHE A 60 1.50 11.58 -0.65
C PHE A 60 2.42 12.81 -0.62
N SER A 61 3.73 12.58 -0.52
CA SER A 61 4.73 13.63 -0.75
C SER A 61 4.75 14.03 -2.22
N ASP A 62 5.34 15.20 -2.53
CA ASP A 62 5.46 15.63 -3.93
C ASP A 62 6.36 14.69 -4.74
N PHE A 63 7.36 14.09 -4.08
CA PHE A 63 8.20 13.05 -4.68
C PHE A 63 7.42 11.77 -5.01
N ASP A 64 6.48 11.35 -4.16
CA ASP A 64 5.61 10.20 -4.45
C ASP A 64 4.70 10.48 -5.65
N LYS A 65 4.14 11.69 -5.73
CA LYS A 65 3.28 12.13 -6.85
C LYS A 65 4.05 12.20 -8.16
N GLU A 66 5.29 12.68 -8.13
CA GLU A 66 6.17 12.74 -9.29
C GLU A 66 6.47 11.33 -9.82
N ARG A 67 6.90 10.42 -8.93
CA ARG A 67 7.16 9.01 -9.29
C ARG A 67 5.90 8.31 -9.80
N GLY A 68 4.75 8.54 -9.18
CA GLY A 68 3.46 8.03 -9.65
C GLY A 68 3.08 8.56 -11.04
N THR A 69 3.37 9.82 -11.31
CA THR A 69 3.15 10.41 -12.64
C THR A 69 4.09 9.81 -13.68
N HIS A 70 5.38 9.66 -13.36
CA HIS A 70 6.35 9.05 -14.24
C HIS A 70 5.98 7.59 -14.56
N LEU A 71 5.65 6.79 -13.53
CA LEU A 71 5.24 5.40 -13.72
C LEU A 71 4.03 5.28 -14.67
N ARG A 72 2.99 6.10 -14.47
CA ARG A 72 1.81 6.10 -15.38
C ARG A 72 2.16 6.48 -16.81
N GLN A 73 3.13 7.38 -17.01
CA GLN A 73 3.59 7.75 -18.35
C GLN A 73 4.30 6.58 -19.03
N GLU A 74 5.21 5.89 -18.33
CA GLU A 74 5.90 4.72 -18.87
C GLU A 74 4.95 3.57 -19.15
N MET A 75 4.02 3.28 -18.24
CA MET A 75 2.96 2.29 -18.46
C MET A 75 2.17 2.57 -19.74
N CYS A 76 1.79 3.83 -19.99
CA CYS A 76 1.10 4.18 -21.24
C CYS A 76 1.99 4.01 -22.47
N ARG A 77 3.30 4.31 -22.38
CA ARG A 77 4.23 4.07 -23.50
C ARG A 77 4.33 2.59 -23.81
N ILE A 78 4.44 1.74 -22.79
CA ILE A 78 4.48 0.28 -22.93
C ILE A 78 3.19 -0.22 -23.59
N LEU A 79 2.03 0.19 -23.08
CA LEU A 79 0.73 -0.20 -23.65
C LEU A 79 0.58 0.24 -25.10
N LYS A 80 0.96 1.47 -25.45
CA LYS A 80 0.92 1.96 -26.83
C LYS A 80 1.84 1.16 -27.76
N ARG A 81 3.05 0.83 -27.31
CA ARG A 81 3.97 -0.05 -28.06
C ARG A 81 3.42 -1.46 -28.23
N ALA A 82 2.63 -1.95 -27.28
CA ALA A 82 1.92 -3.22 -27.37
C ALA A 82 0.63 -3.16 -28.22
N GLY A 83 0.32 -2.02 -28.86
CA GLY A 83 -0.83 -1.86 -29.75
C GLY A 83 -2.06 -1.20 -29.12
N ALA A 84 -1.97 -0.67 -27.90
CA ALA A 84 -3.07 0.07 -27.30
C ALA A 84 -3.31 1.39 -28.06
N ILE A 85 -4.53 1.55 -28.59
CA ILE A 85 -4.96 2.76 -29.31
C ILE A 85 -5.26 3.89 -28.32
N TRP A 86 -5.81 3.55 -27.15
CA TRP A 86 -6.19 4.51 -26.11
C TRP A 86 -5.62 4.08 -24.76
N CYS A 87 -5.22 5.07 -23.94
CA CYS A 87 -4.70 4.83 -22.60
C CYS A 87 -5.37 5.77 -21.62
N VAL A 88 -6.01 5.20 -20.60
CA VAL A 88 -6.57 5.94 -19.47
C VAL A 88 -5.61 5.86 -18.31
N LYS A 89 -5.20 7.01 -17.82
CA LYS A 89 -4.40 7.09 -16.61
C LYS A 89 -5.34 7.40 -15.45
N ARG A 90 -5.29 6.59 -14.40
CA ARG A 90 -5.98 6.88 -13.14
C ARG A 90 -5.01 6.80 -11.99
N GLU A 91 -5.31 7.56 -10.96
CA GLU A 91 -4.66 7.52 -9.67
C GLU A 91 -5.70 7.16 -8.61
N ILE A 92 -5.26 6.48 -7.58
CA ILE A 92 -6.09 6.18 -6.41
C ILE A 92 -5.88 7.34 -5.44
N PRO A 93 -6.95 8.02 -4.99
CA PRO A 93 -6.83 9.05 -3.97
C PRO A 93 -6.20 8.49 -2.69
N SER A 94 -5.43 9.32 -2.00
CA SER A 94 -4.75 8.97 -0.74
C SER A 94 -5.67 8.25 0.26
N GLN A 95 -6.92 8.71 0.39
CA GLN A 95 -7.91 8.17 1.33
C GLN A 95 -8.40 6.76 0.99
N GLU A 96 -8.21 6.31 -0.26
CA GLU A 96 -8.56 4.96 -0.72
C GLU A 96 -7.32 4.04 -0.80
N HIS A 97 -6.13 4.54 -0.41
CA HIS A 97 -4.86 3.81 -0.48
C HIS A 97 -4.60 2.95 0.78
N VAL A 98 -5.39 1.90 0.96
CA VAL A 98 -5.40 1.09 2.21
C VAL A 98 -5.00 -0.39 2.02
N ALA A 99 -4.39 -0.74 0.88
CA ALA A 99 -4.15 -2.16 0.55
C ALA A 99 -2.91 -2.77 1.22
N HIS A 100 -1.84 -1.99 1.42
CA HIS A 100 -0.54 -2.47 1.92
C HIS A 100 -0.05 -1.59 3.08
N GLN A 101 -0.85 -1.48 4.15
CA GLN A 101 -0.52 -0.64 5.31
C GLN A 101 0.70 -1.20 6.05
N CYS A 102 1.64 -0.31 6.40
CA CYS A 102 2.86 -0.63 7.13
C CYS A 102 3.37 0.58 7.92
N GLY A 103 4.35 0.36 8.80
CA GLY A 103 5.10 1.43 9.45
C GLY A 103 4.43 2.14 10.63
N THR A 104 3.28 1.65 11.10
CA THR A 104 2.57 2.24 12.26
C THR A 104 3.26 1.98 13.59
N LEU A 105 4.04 0.90 13.72
CA LEU A 105 4.81 0.53 14.92
C LEU A 105 6.24 0.11 14.54
N ARG A 106 6.89 0.97 13.76
CA ARG A 106 8.20 0.73 13.14
C ARG A 106 9.27 0.24 14.13
N PHE A 107 10.04 -0.75 13.68
CA PHE A 107 11.26 -1.16 14.36
C PHE A 107 12.46 -0.25 14.02
N GLY A 108 13.56 -0.38 14.74
CA GLY A 108 14.78 0.36 14.46
C GLY A 108 15.86 0.13 15.52
N THR A 109 16.93 0.92 15.43
CA THR A 109 18.07 0.85 16.35
C THR A 109 18.04 1.93 17.43
N ASN A 110 17.13 2.90 17.32
CA ASN A 110 17.02 4.02 18.25
C ASN A 110 15.59 4.13 18.81
N PRO A 111 15.40 3.98 20.15
CA PRO A 111 14.08 4.06 20.79
C PRO A 111 13.43 5.44 20.70
N THR A 112 14.16 6.52 20.34
CA THR A 112 13.54 7.83 20.10
C THR A 112 12.76 7.90 18.79
N HIS A 113 12.96 6.93 17.90
CA HIS A 113 12.36 6.92 16.56
C HIS A 113 11.68 5.59 16.21
N ALA A 114 11.78 4.57 17.06
CA ALA A 114 11.21 3.25 16.83
C ALA A 114 10.61 2.70 18.13
N LEU A 115 9.57 1.89 18.00
CA LEU A 115 8.90 1.26 19.14
C LEU A 115 9.47 -0.12 19.47
N ALA A 116 10.06 -0.79 18.48
CA ALA A 116 10.67 -2.09 18.63
C ALA A 116 12.10 -2.14 18.08
N ASP A 117 12.88 -3.09 18.58
CA ASP A 117 14.20 -3.42 18.04
C ASP A 117 14.10 -4.26 16.75
N ALA A 118 15.23 -4.59 16.14
CA ALA A 118 15.29 -5.41 14.93
C ALA A 118 14.77 -6.85 15.13
N ASN A 119 14.59 -7.32 16.37
CA ASN A 119 14.00 -8.61 16.71
C ASN A 119 12.49 -8.52 16.93
N GLY A 120 11.90 -7.35 16.70
CA GLY A 120 10.48 -7.09 16.90
C GLY A 120 10.11 -6.93 18.37
N ARG A 121 11.07 -6.90 19.31
CA ARG A 121 10.78 -6.69 20.73
C ARG A 121 10.57 -5.22 21.02
N MET A 122 9.51 -4.86 21.73
CA MET A 122 9.28 -3.48 22.11
C MET A 122 10.33 -2.97 23.09
N PHE A 123 10.84 -1.75 22.89
CA PHE A 123 11.80 -1.15 23.81
C PHE A 123 11.21 -0.91 25.21
N SER A 124 9.88 -0.74 25.30
CA SER A 124 9.18 -0.49 26.57
C SER A 124 8.78 -1.77 27.33
N SER A 125 8.98 -2.96 26.75
CA SER A 125 8.58 -4.22 27.38
C SER A 125 9.37 -5.41 26.87
N GLU A 126 9.96 -6.17 27.79
CA GLU A 126 10.74 -7.36 27.45
C GLU A 126 9.88 -8.50 26.89
N ASN A 127 8.58 -8.55 27.21
CA ASN A 127 7.71 -9.67 26.86
C ASN A 127 6.71 -9.35 25.73
N LEU A 128 6.91 -8.23 25.03
CA LEU A 128 5.99 -7.80 23.97
C LEU A 128 6.72 -7.70 22.63
N PHE A 129 6.20 -8.42 21.64
CA PHE A 129 6.77 -8.53 20.30
C PHE A 129 5.76 -8.11 19.23
N LEU A 130 6.27 -7.47 18.17
CA LEU A 130 5.51 -7.02 17.00
C LEU A 130 5.93 -7.84 15.78
N ALA A 131 4.98 -8.49 15.10
CA ALA A 131 5.26 -9.47 14.05
C ALA A 131 4.42 -9.28 12.76
N ASP A 132 3.79 -8.11 12.58
CA ASP A 132 2.97 -7.81 11.41
C ASP A 132 3.61 -6.73 10.50
N GLY A 133 2.84 -6.18 9.56
CA GLY A 133 3.29 -5.14 8.65
C GLY A 133 3.61 -3.80 9.32
N SER A 134 3.13 -3.56 10.54
CA SER A 134 3.34 -2.29 11.26
C SER A 134 4.81 -1.98 11.52
N ILE A 135 5.66 -3.01 11.59
CA ILE A 135 7.04 -2.87 12.00
C ILE A 135 7.95 -2.35 10.89
N PHE A 136 7.53 -2.47 9.63
CA PHE A 136 8.41 -2.13 8.51
C PHE A 136 8.57 -0.61 8.38
N PRO A 137 9.81 -0.09 8.43
CA PRO A 137 10.07 1.34 8.35
C PRO A 137 9.89 1.88 6.93
N THR A 138 9.78 1.01 5.93
CA THR A 138 9.48 1.32 4.52
C THR A 138 8.45 0.33 3.98
N SER A 139 7.76 0.68 2.89
CA SER A 139 6.68 -0.15 2.33
C SER A 139 7.16 -1.33 1.47
N LEU A 140 8.48 -1.42 1.25
CA LEU A 140 9.16 -2.47 0.47
C LEU A 140 8.90 -2.39 -1.05
N GLY A 141 8.04 -1.48 -1.51
CA GLY A 141 7.71 -1.27 -2.93
C GLY A 141 7.02 -2.44 -3.63
N VAL A 142 6.67 -3.49 -2.88
CA VAL A 142 6.00 -4.71 -3.36
C VAL A 142 4.96 -5.17 -2.33
N GLY A 143 4.15 -6.17 -2.67
CA GLY A 143 3.17 -6.73 -1.73
C GLY A 143 3.86 -7.29 -0.46
N PRO A 144 3.58 -6.78 0.75
CA PRO A 144 4.39 -7.08 1.94
C PRO A 144 4.07 -8.43 2.59
N ALA A 145 3.00 -9.12 2.17
CA ALA A 145 2.48 -10.31 2.84
C ALA A 145 3.53 -11.42 3.07
N LEU A 146 4.34 -11.74 2.05
CA LEU A 146 5.40 -12.75 2.17
C LEU A 146 6.51 -12.30 3.12
N THR A 147 6.87 -11.03 3.10
CA THR A 147 7.87 -10.46 4.01
C THR A 147 7.36 -10.43 5.46
N ILE A 148 6.07 -10.10 5.67
CA ILE A 148 5.41 -10.20 6.97
C ILE A 148 5.53 -11.62 7.51
N MET A 149 5.11 -12.63 6.72
CA MET A 149 5.17 -14.03 7.14
C MET A 149 6.60 -14.50 7.44
N ALA A 150 7.56 -14.19 6.57
CA ALA A 150 8.96 -14.55 6.79
C ALA A 150 9.52 -13.92 8.08
N ASN A 151 9.20 -12.64 8.32
CA ASN A 151 9.66 -11.95 9.52
C ASN A 151 8.95 -12.45 10.79
N ALA A 152 7.66 -12.77 10.72
CA ALA A 152 6.92 -13.37 11.84
C ALA A 152 7.55 -14.72 12.25
N LEU A 153 7.90 -15.58 11.29
CA LEU A 153 8.60 -16.85 11.56
C LEU A 153 9.98 -16.64 12.20
N ARG A 154 10.72 -15.63 11.74
CA ARG A 154 12.01 -15.25 12.35
C ARG A 154 11.83 -14.81 13.81
N ILE A 155 10.84 -13.97 14.10
CA ILE A 155 10.55 -13.49 15.46
C ILE A 155 10.07 -14.64 16.35
N ALA A 156 9.19 -15.50 15.86
CA ALA A 156 8.75 -16.69 16.59
C ALA A 156 9.93 -17.60 16.97
N SER A 157 10.92 -17.74 16.09
CA SER A 157 12.15 -18.51 16.37
C SER A 157 13.05 -17.87 17.43
N ILE A 158 12.96 -16.56 17.64
CA ILE A 158 13.65 -15.84 18.71
C ILE A 158 12.93 -16.09 20.02
N ILE A 159 11.61 -15.87 20.05
CA ILE A 159 10.75 -16.12 21.21
C ILE A 159 10.93 -17.55 21.71
N ALA A 160 10.91 -18.55 20.82
CA ALA A 160 11.05 -19.96 21.18
C ALA A 160 12.41 -20.31 21.83
N LYS A 161 13.44 -19.48 21.71
CA LYS A 161 14.75 -19.67 22.37
C LYS A 161 14.81 -19.03 23.77
N GLU A 162 13.84 -18.19 24.09
CA GLU A 162 13.78 -17.46 25.37
C GLU A 162 12.84 -18.14 26.37
N VAL A 163 12.08 -19.14 25.92
CA VAL A 163 11.17 -19.97 26.73
C VAL A 163 11.85 -21.27 27.12
#